data_AF-A0A238VQE0-F1
#
_entry.id   AF-A0A238VQE0-F1
#
_cell.length_a   1.000
_cell.length_b   1.000
_cell.length_c   1.000
_cell.angle_alpha   90.00
_cell.angle_beta   90.00
_cell.angle_gamma   90.00
#
_symmetry.space_group_name_H-M   'P 1'
#
loop_
_entity.id
_entity.type
_entity.pdbx_description
1 polymer ?
#
loop_
_entity_poly.entity_id
_entity_poly.type
_entity_poly.pdbx_seq_one_letter_code
_entity_poly.pdbx_strand_id
1 'polypeptide(L)'
;MVIAILIAVFITIGIYSEREVLSTFGTINQKLEETNTRSVANKDSLIHQIQNNSFKVKAMFLRDLVQEFHGDLEDHKEKLLNGDIGEDYSKANKETILFVKDDSITQDGASFITSMKQMRLDFVTNAPEDSLLLNKINEFFPLELANSQEKRESWLRYHFEGFPVIASVTKLTSIQNDAQVIESQILTHFLSQKIPNTQ
;
A
#
# COMPACT_ATOMS: atom_id res chain seq x y z
N MET A 1 2.55 -17.00 2.29
CA MET A 1 3.38 -18.21 2.46
C MET A 1 4.82 -17.85 2.83
N VAL A 2 5.63 -17.21 1.97
CA VAL A 2 7.07 -17.03 2.26
C VAL A 2 7.37 -16.17 3.49
N ILE A 3 6.67 -15.06 3.72
CA ILE A 3 6.93 -14.18 4.88
C ILE A 3 6.41 -14.79 6.19
N ALA A 4 5.17 -15.31 6.21
CA ALA A 4 4.62 -16.01 7.39
C ALA A 4 5.42 -17.27 7.73
N ILE A 5 5.84 -18.05 6.73
CA ILE A 5 6.72 -19.21 6.92
C ILE A 5 8.09 -18.74 7.42
N LEU A 6 8.68 -17.68 6.85
CA LEU A 6 9.97 -17.14 7.34
C LEU A 6 9.87 -16.75 8.82
N ILE A 7 8.86 -15.99 9.21
CA ILE A 7 8.63 -15.59 10.61
C ILE A 7 8.47 -16.83 11.50
N ALA A 8 7.58 -17.76 11.12
CA ALA A 8 7.33 -18.97 11.89
C ALA A 8 8.58 -19.85 12.01
N VAL A 9 9.37 -19.98 10.95
CA VAL A 9 10.63 -20.74 10.87
C VAL A 9 11.72 -20.07 11.71
N PHE A 10 11.86 -18.75 11.69
CA PHE A 10 12.84 -18.04 12.53
C PHE A 10 12.51 -18.17 14.02
N ILE A 11 11.23 -18.10 14.38
CA ILE A 11 10.76 -18.27 15.76
C ILE A 11 10.93 -19.73 16.22
N THR A 12 10.62 -20.72 15.37
CA THR A 12 10.75 -22.15 15.75
C THR A 12 12.20 -22.64 15.83
N ILE A 13 13.14 -22.08 15.05
CA ILE A 13 14.56 -22.47 15.11
C ILE A 13 15.31 -21.74 16.25
N GLY A 14 14.70 -20.72 16.89
CA GLY A 14 15.28 -20.03 18.04
C GLY A 14 16.52 -19.17 17.72
N ILE A 15 16.74 -18.85 16.44
CA ILE A 15 17.90 -18.05 15.99
C ILE A 15 17.67 -16.56 16.26
N TYR A 16 16.42 -16.11 16.37
CA TYR A 16 16.05 -14.77 16.81
C TYR A 16 14.90 -14.86 17.81
N SER A 17 14.96 -14.06 18.88
CA SER A 17 13.81 -13.95 19.78
C SER A 17 12.63 -13.29 19.06
N GLU A 18 11.39 -13.65 19.40
CA GLU A 18 10.17 -13.03 18.85
C GLU A 18 10.25 -11.49 18.87
N ARG A 19 10.86 -10.93 19.92
CA ARG A 19 11.11 -9.50 20.08
C ARG A 19 12.01 -8.89 19.00
N GLU A 20 13.01 -9.63 18.55
CA GLU A 20 13.98 -9.18 17.54
C GLU A 20 13.35 -9.14 16.13
N VAL A 21 12.50 -10.13 15.83
CA VAL A 21 11.70 -10.16 14.60
C VAL A 21 10.70 -9.00 14.58
N LEU A 22 9.96 -8.78 15.68
CA LEU A 22 9.02 -7.65 15.79
C LEU A 22 9.73 -6.29 15.72
N SER A 23 10.91 -6.15 16.33
CA SER A 23 11.75 -4.95 16.23
C SER A 23 12.24 -4.70 14.79
N THR A 24 12.57 -5.76 14.06
CA THR A 24 12.94 -5.65 12.64
C THR A 24 11.77 -5.14 11.80
N PHE A 25 10.55 -5.64 12.03
CA PHE A 25 9.35 -5.11 11.38
C PHE A 25 9.12 -3.63 11.72
N GLY A 26 9.28 -3.25 12.98
CA GLY A 26 9.22 -1.84 13.39
C GLY A 26 10.23 -0.95 12.64
N THR A 27 11.47 -1.42 12.53
CA THR A 27 12.53 -0.71 11.80
C THR A 27 12.22 -0.58 10.30
N ILE A 28 11.68 -1.64 9.68
CA ILE A 28 11.25 -1.62 8.28
C ILE A 28 10.09 -0.64 8.11
N ASN A 29 9.10 -0.68 8.99
CA ASN A 29 7.96 0.22 8.99
C ASN A 29 8.44 1.68 9.03
N GLN A 30 9.28 2.04 10.01
CA GLN A 30 9.81 3.39 10.14
C GLN A 30 10.53 3.86 8.86
N LYS A 31 11.35 2.99 8.25
CA LYS A 31 12.02 3.34 6.98
C LYS A 31 11.05 3.56 5.84
N LEU A 32 9.97 2.78 5.77
CA LEU A 32 8.93 2.97 4.76
C LEU A 32 8.14 4.27 5.02
N GLU A 33 7.80 4.59 6.26
CA GLU A 33 7.17 5.87 6.64
C GLU A 33 8.02 7.08 6.23
N GLU A 34 9.32 7.03 6.52
CA GLU A 34 10.26 8.07 6.11
C GLU A 34 10.32 8.21 4.59
N THR A 35 10.32 7.08 3.87
CA THR A 35 10.33 7.06 2.40
C THR A 35 9.02 7.62 1.83
N ASN A 36 7.90 7.29 2.44
CA ASN A 36 6.58 7.76 2.03
C ASN A 36 6.46 9.27 2.23
N THR A 37 6.93 9.77 3.37
CA THR A 37 6.96 11.21 3.67
C THR A 37 7.83 11.97 2.67
N ARG A 38 9.03 11.46 2.35
CA ARG A 38 9.93 12.09 1.37
C ARG A 38 9.37 12.11 -0.04
N SER A 39 8.65 11.08 -0.44
CA SER A 39 8.10 10.95 -1.79
C SER A 39 6.90 11.87 -2.05
N VAL A 40 6.19 12.32 -1.00
CA VAL A 40 5.15 13.35 -1.12
C VAL A 40 5.75 14.73 -1.43
N ALA A 41 6.93 15.02 -0.88
CA ALA A 41 7.61 16.27 -1.14
C ALA A 41 7.94 16.41 -2.64
N ASN A 42 7.63 17.59 -3.19
CA ASN A 42 7.91 18.01 -4.57
C ASN A 42 6.90 17.56 -5.66
N LYS A 43 5.87 16.77 -5.36
CA LYS A 43 4.88 16.36 -6.38
C LYS A 43 4.17 17.54 -7.03
N ASP A 44 3.73 18.53 -6.26
CA ASP A 44 3.06 19.72 -6.82
C ASP A 44 3.97 20.51 -7.78
N SER A 45 5.25 20.63 -7.44
CA SER A 45 6.24 21.28 -8.31
C SER A 45 6.41 20.51 -9.62
N LEU A 46 6.45 19.18 -9.57
CA LEU A 46 6.50 18.33 -10.75
C LEU A 46 5.24 18.48 -11.61
N ILE A 47 4.05 18.48 -10.99
CA ILE A 47 2.78 18.65 -11.70
C ILE A 47 2.72 20.00 -12.44
N HIS A 48 3.20 21.08 -11.82
CA HIS A 48 3.24 22.39 -12.46
C HIS A 48 4.11 22.43 -13.73
N GLN A 49 5.19 21.65 -13.76
CA GLN A 49 6.10 21.54 -14.90
C GLN A 49 5.52 20.76 -16.09
N ILE A 50 4.44 19.99 -15.90
CA ILE A 50 3.76 19.27 -16.99
C ILE A 50 3.16 20.29 -17.97
N GLN A 51 3.56 20.20 -19.24
CA GLN A 51 3.16 21.16 -20.28
C GLN A 51 1.79 20.86 -20.87
N ASN A 52 1.44 19.58 -21.03
CA ASN A 52 0.15 19.18 -21.56
C ASN A 52 -0.95 19.33 -20.48
N ASN A 53 -1.96 20.17 -20.75
CA ASN A 53 -3.06 20.42 -19.81
C ASN A 53 -3.87 19.17 -19.46
N SER A 54 -4.09 18.25 -20.41
CA SER A 54 -4.81 16.99 -20.13
C SER A 54 -4.02 16.11 -19.16
N PHE A 55 -2.70 16.00 -19.36
CA PHE A 55 -1.84 15.26 -18.43
C PHE A 55 -1.72 15.93 -17.07
N LYS A 56 -1.70 17.27 -17.02
CA LYS A 56 -1.71 18.02 -15.76
C LYS A 56 -2.97 17.75 -14.94
N VAL A 57 -4.15 17.72 -15.58
CA VAL A 57 -5.41 17.37 -14.90
C VAL A 57 -5.37 15.94 -14.35
N LYS A 58 -4.92 14.97 -15.15
CA LYS A 58 -4.75 13.57 -14.69
C LYS A 58 -3.77 13.46 -13.52
N ALA A 59 -2.66 14.20 -13.60
CA ALA A 59 -1.64 14.23 -12.56
C ALA A 59 -2.16 14.79 -11.23
N MET A 60 -2.94 15.87 -11.26
CA MET A 60 -3.58 16.44 -10.07
C MET A 60 -4.58 15.46 -9.47
N PHE A 61 -5.42 14.84 -10.30
CA PHE A 61 -6.36 13.81 -9.86
C PHE A 61 -5.66 12.65 -9.18
N LEU A 62 -4.59 12.11 -9.78
CA LEU A 62 -3.84 10.99 -9.21
C LEU A 62 -3.15 11.35 -7.89
N ARG A 63 -2.62 12.57 -7.75
CA ARG A 63 -2.07 13.05 -6.49
C ARG A 63 -3.11 13.03 -5.38
N ASP A 64 -4.28 13.60 -5.65
CA ASP A 64 -5.37 13.68 -4.67
C ASP A 64 -5.89 12.29 -4.30
N LEU A 65 -6.05 11.42 -5.29
CA LEU A 65 -6.43 10.02 -5.12
C LEU A 65 -5.43 9.26 -4.23
N VAL A 66 -4.13 9.39 -4.48
CA VAL A 66 -3.10 8.71 -3.67
C VAL A 66 -3.07 9.27 -2.26
N GLN A 67 -3.28 10.57 -2.08
CA GLN A 67 -3.36 11.19 -0.76
C GLN A 67 -4.58 10.68 0.03
N GLU A 68 -5.75 10.60 -0.60
CA GLU A 68 -6.97 10.04 0.03
C GLU A 68 -6.77 8.58 0.42
N PHE A 69 -6.21 7.77 -0.48
CA PHE A 69 -5.91 6.37 -0.20
C PHE A 69 -4.88 6.20 0.93
N HIS A 70 -3.86 7.06 1.00
CA HIS A 70 -2.94 7.07 2.13
C HIS A 70 -3.68 7.31 3.45
N GLY A 71 -4.61 8.28 3.47
CA GLY A 71 -5.45 8.56 4.64
C GLY A 71 -6.29 7.35 5.06
N ASP A 72 -6.96 6.68 4.11
CA ASP A 72 -7.70 5.44 4.39
C ASP A 72 -6.80 4.36 5.02
N LEU A 73 -5.56 4.19 4.52
CA LEU A 73 -4.63 3.22 5.09
C LEU A 73 -4.10 3.63 6.47
N GLU A 74 -3.94 4.92 6.75
CA GLU A 74 -3.61 5.40 8.11
C GLU A 74 -4.73 5.08 9.09
N ASP A 75 -5.99 5.32 8.73
CA ASP A 75 -7.14 4.99 9.59
C ASP A 75 -7.15 3.49 9.95
N HIS A 76 -6.81 2.61 9.01
CA HIS A 76 -6.67 1.18 9.27
C HIS A 76 -5.48 0.87 10.19
N LYS A 77 -4.33 1.53 10.01
CA LYS A 77 -3.16 1.37 10.88
C LYS A 77 -3.47 1.80 12.32
N GLU A 78 -4.14 2.92 12.52
CA GLU A 78 -4.55 3.41 13.84
C GLU A 78 -5.48 2.41 14.55
N LYS A 79 -6.46 1.86 13.83
CA LYS A 79 -7.36 0.80 14.34
C LYS A 79 -6.59 -0.45 14.73
N LEU A 80 -5.62 -0.89 13.92
CA LEU A 80 -4.77 -2.05 14.22
C LEU A 80 -3.96 -1.86 15.51
N LEU A 81 -3.43 -0.65 15.72
CA LEU A 81 -2.64 -0.31 16.89
C LEU A 81 -3.50 -0.08 18.14
N ASN A 82 -4.83 0.01 18.01
CA ASN A 82 -5.75 0.49 19.05
C ASN A 82 -5.26 1.82 19.68
N GLY A 83 -4.59 2.67 18.88
CA GLY A 83 -3.95 3.90 19.34
C GLY A 83 -2.63 3.74 20.13
N ASP A 84 -2.08 2.53 20.27
CA ASP A 84 -0.73 2.33 20.82
C ASP A 84 0.33 2.52 19.73
N ILE A 85 0.72 3.78 19.55
CA ILE A 85 1.69 4.26 18.56
C ILE A 85 3.15 4.15 19.05
N GLY A 86 3.39 3.47 20.18
CA GLY A 86 4.72 3.38 20.77
C GLY A 86 5.73 2.63 19.89
N GLU A 87 7.00 3.08 19.93
CA GLU A 87 8.15 2.41 19.27
C GLU A 87 8.45 1.02 19.86
N ASP A 88 7.81 0.66 20.98
CA ASP A 88 7.97 -0.62 21.65
C ASP A 88 7.01 -1.68 21.09
N TYR A 89 7.27 -2.09 19.85
CA TYR A 89 6.52 -3.13 19.13
C TYR A 89 6.56 -4.50 19.82
N SER A 90 7.34 -4.67 20.90
CA SER A 90 7.37 -5.90 21.70
C SER A 90 6.07 -6.15 22.48
N LYS A 91 5.21 -5.14 22.63
CA LYS A 91 3.86 -5.27 23.21
C LYS A 91 2.76 -5.54 22.18
N ALA A 92 3.07 -5.41 20.89
CA ALA A 92 2.13 -5.50 19.77
C ALA A 92 1.87 -6.95 19.29
N ASN A 93 2.23 -7.97 20.08
CA ASN A 93 1.99 -9.37 19.76
C ASN A 93 0.51 -9.80 19.94
N LYS A 94 -0.41 -9.01 19.38
CA LYS A 94 -1.79 -9.43 19.16
C LYS A 94 -1.93 -9.80 17.69
N GLU A 95 -2.62 -10.90 17.41
CA GLU A 95 -3.01 -11.22 16.04
C GLU A 95 -4.05 -10.21 15.55
N THR A 96 -3.96 -9.81 14.28
CA THR A 96 -4.97 -8.91 13.71
C THR A 96 -6.28 -9.65 13.44
N ILE A 97 -7.37 -9.00 13.85
CA ILE A 97 -8.75 -9.41 13.55
C ILE A 97 -9.53 -8.29 12.85
N LEU A 98 -8.83 -7.23 12.40
CA LEU A 98 -9.49 -6.04 11.86
C LEU A 98 -10.18 -6.32 10.54
N PHE A 99 -9.54 -7.08 9.65
CA PHE A 99 -10.03 -7.33 8.29
C PHE A 99 -10.82 -8.64 8.15
N VAL A 100 -10.51 -9.63 9.00
CA VAL A 100 -11.16 -10.93 9.03
C VAL A 100 -11.41 -11.29 10.49
N LYS A 101 -12.62 -11.75 10.80
CA LYS A 101 -13.01 -12.20 12.14
C LYS A 101 -14.03 -13.34 12.05
N ASP A 102 -13.88 -14.35 12.91
CA ASP A 102 -14.81 -15.48 13.04
C ASP A 102 -15.24 -16.06 11.69
N ASP A 103 -14.23 -16.29 10.85
CA ASP A 103 -14.35 -16.78 9.50
C ASP A 103 -15.04 -15.90 8.43
N SER A 104 -15.20 -14.61 8.69
CA SER A 104 -15.85 -13.67 7.77
C SER A 104 -15.05 -12.39 7.54
N ILE A 105 -15.23 -11.74 6.38
CA ILE A 105 -14.72 -10.38 6.15
C ILE A 105 -15.49 -9.40 7.03
N THR A 106 -14.76 -8.55 7.74
CA THR A 106 -15.33 -7.44 8.49
C THR A 106 -15.70 -6.27 7.58
N GLN A 107 -16.36 -5.24 8.12
CA GLN A 107 -16.62 -4.01 7.37
C GLN A 107 -15.32 -3.33 6.92
N ASP A 108 -14.29 -3.26 7.78
CA ASP A 108 -12.98 -2.71 7.43
C ASP A 108 -12.29 -3.52 6.33
N GLY A 109 -12.37 -4.85 6.36
CA GLY A 109 -11.85 -5.71 5.29
C GLY A 109 -12.53 -5.47 3.95
N ALA A 110 -13.85 -5.31 3.96
CA ALA A 110 -14.61 -5.00 2.74
C ALA A 110 -14.26 -3.60 2.21
N SER A 111 -14.12 -2.61 3.10
CA SER A 111 -13.73 -1.24 2.75
C SER A 111 -12.34 -1.22 2.12
N PHE A 112 -11.34 -1.81 2.78
CA PHE A 112 -9.97 -1.87 2.30
C PHE A 112 -9.86 -2.54 0.92
N ILE A 113 -10.54 -3.67 0.71
CA ILE A 113 -10.58 -4.32 -0.61
C ILE A 113 -11.23 -3.42 -1.67
N THR A 114 -12.25 -2.65 -1.30
CA THR A 114 -12.90 -1.70 -2.21
C THR A 114 -11.92 -0.59 -2.60
N SER A 115 -11.23 0.01 -1.63
CA SER A 115 -10.19 1.03 -1.85
C SER A 115 -9.08 0.51 -2.76
N MET A 116 -8.57 -0.69 -2.52
CA MET A 116 -7.53 -1.33 -3.36
C MET A 116 -7.97 -1.50 -4.81
N LYS A 117 -9.22 -1.90 -5.05
CA LYS A 117 -9.76 -2.04 -6.41
C LYS A 117 -9.94 -0.70 -7.10
N GLN A 118 -10.47 0.28 -6.38
CA GLN A 118 -10.73 1.60 -6.93
C GLN A 118 -9.41 2.27 -7.32
N MET A 119 -8.41 2.22 -6.43
CA MET A 119 -7.06 2.70 -6.70
C MET A 119 -6.48 2.11 -7.98
N ARG A 120 -6.60 0.79 -8.16
CA ARG A 120 -6.17 0.13 -9.39
C ARG A 120 -6.90 0.64 -10.63
N LEU A 121 -8.22 0.71 -10.57
CA LEU A 121 -9.05 1.14 -11.69
C LEU A 121 -8.67 2.55 -12.12
N ASP A 122 -8.50 3.44 -11.15
CA ASP A 122 -8.13 4.83 -11.39
C ASP A 122 -6.71 4.96 -11.92
N PHE A 123 -5.75 4.16 -11.43
CA PHE A 123 -4.41 4.09 -12.01
C PHE A 123 -4.45 3.61 -13.45
N VAL A 124 -5.13 2.49 -13.76
CA VAL A 124 -5.21 1.97 -15.14
C VAL A 124 -5.89 2.98 -16.07
N THR A 125 -6.93 3.66 -15.60
CA THR A 125 -7.69 4.64 -16.41
C THR A 125 -6.86 5.90 -16.72
N ASN A 126 -6.00 6.32 -15.78
CA ASN A 126 -5.25 7.57 -15.90
C ASN A 126 -3.79 7.38 -16.29
N ALA A 127 -3.26 6.15 -16.25
CA ALA A 127 -1.92 5.84 -16.68
C ALA A 127 -1.76 6.01 -18.21
N PRO A 128 -0.52 6.27 -18.68
CA PRO A 128 -0.19 6.10 -20.09
C PRO A 128 -0.31 4.64 -20.52
N GLU A 129 -0.48 4.41 -21.83
CA GLU A 129 -0.46 3.07 -22.44
C GLU A 129 0.97 2.49 -22.47
N ASP A 130 1.51 2.19 -21.28
CA ASP A 130 2.81 1.58 -21.08
C ASP A 130 2.62 0.20 -20.43
N SER A 131 2.98 -0.86 -21.17
CA SER A 131 2.78 -2.24 -20.71
C SER A 131 3.57 -2.58 -19.44
N LEU A 132 4.75 -2.00 -19.22
CA LEU A 132 5.56 -2.26 -18.02
C LEU A 132 4.91 -1.61 -16.81
N LEU A 133 4.42 -0.37 -16.96
CA LEU A 133 3.69 0.32 -15.91
C LEU A 133 2.38 -0.39 -15.58
N LEU A 134 1.60 -0.79 -16.59
CA LEU A 134 0.35 -1.53 -16.39
C LEU A 134 0.59 -2.87 -15.69
N ASN A 135 1.66 -3.59 -16.04
CA ASN A 135 2.05 -4.82 -15.35
C ASN A 135 2.39 -4.55 -13.89
N LYS A 136 3.11 -3.47 -13.60
CA LYS A 136 3.46 -3.08 -12.24
C LYS A 136 2.23 -2.69 -11.40
N ILE A 137 1.28 -1.96 -12.00
CA ILE A 137 -0.02 -1.68 -11.36
C ILE A 137 -0.74 -2.98 -11.01
N ASN A 138 -0.73 -3.97 -11.91
CA ASN A 138 -1.37 -5.26 -11.68
C ASN A 138 -0.68 -6.09 -10.60
N GLU A 139 0.64 -5.97 -10.47
CA GLU A 139 1.42 -6.64 -9.43
C GLU A 139 1.09 -6.06 -8.04
N PHE A 140 1.09 -4.74 -7.91
CA PHE A 140 0.85 -4.06 -6.64
C PHE A 140 -0.63 -4.05 -6.24
N PHE A 141 -1.52 -3.97 -7.23
CA PHE A 141 -2.96 -3.96 -7.05
C PHE A 141 -3.62 -5.02 -7.95
N PRO A 142 -3.63 -6.30 -7.54
CA PRO A 142 -4.17 -7.38 -8.38
C PRO A 142 -5.69 -7.25 -8.56
N LEU A 143 -6.18 -7.46 -9.79
CA LEU A 143 -7.63 -7.46 -10.07
C LEU A 143 -8.34 -8.68 -9.49
N GLU A 144 -7.64 -9.80 -9.42
CA GLU A 144 -8.26 -11.08 -9.05
C GLU A 144 -8.71 -11.14 -7.59
N LEU A 145 -8.23 -10.21 -6.76
CA LEU A 145 -8.57 -10.08 -5.34
C LEU A 145 -10.06 -9.89 -5.11
N ALA A 146 -10.82 -9.63 -6.16
CA ALA A 146 -12.08 -8.93 -6.12
C ALA A 146 -13.29 -9.69 -6.66
N ASN A 147 -13.05 -10.73 -7.47
CA ASN A 147 -14.04 -11.19 -8.45
C ASN A 147 -15.13 -12.07 -7.83
N SER A 148 -14.88 -12.63 -6.65
CA SER A 148 -15.86 -13.31 -5.80
C SER A 148 -15.63 -12.96 -4.34
N GLN A 149 -16.61 -13.21 -3.48
CA GLN A 149 -16.47 -13.05 -2.04
C GLN A 149 -15.39 -13.99 -1.47
N GLU A 150 -15.40 -15.25 -1.88
CA GLU A 150 -14.40 -16.25 -1.50
C GLU A 150 -12.95 -15.82 -1.83
N LYS A 151 -12.72 -15.20 -2.99
CA LYS A 151 -11.39 -14.70 -3.36
C LYS A 151 -10.96 -13.51 -2.50
N ARG A 152 -11.90 -12.62 -2.15
CA ARG A 152 -11.64 -11.49 -1.22
C ARG A 152 -11.25 -12.02 0.16
N GLU A 153 -12.02 -12.99 0.66
CA GLU A 153 -11.78 -13.65 1.95
C GLU A 153 -10.41 -14.30 1.97
N SER A 154 -10.14 -15.15 0.97
CA SER A 154 -8.88 -15.88 0.84
C SER A 154 -7.68 -14.96 0.81
N TRP A 155 -7.77 -13.83 0.10
CA TRP A 155 -6.65 -12.88 0.04
C TRP A 155 -6.44 -12.13 1.35
N LEU A 156 -7.51 -11.62 1.98
CA LEU A 156 -7.38 -10.93 3.28
C LEU A 156 -6.80 -11.86 4.34
N ARG A 157 -7.29 -13.11 4.39
CA ARG A 157 -6.74 -14.13 5.28
C ARG A 157 -5.27 -14.39 5.02
N TYR A 158 -4.91 -14.61 3.76
CA TYR A 158 -3.53 -14.88 3.37
C TYR A 158 -2.55 -13.75 3.76
N HIS A 159 -3.02 -12.50 3.81
CA HIS A 159 -2.16 -11.34 4.08
C HIS A 159 -2.24 -10.79 5.50
N PHE A 160 -3.31 -11.05 6.24
CA PHE A 160 -3.55 -10.43 7.54
C PHE A 160 -3.94 -11.44 8.63
N GLU A 161 -4.70 -12.50 8.35
CA GLU A 161 -5.15 -13.42 9.41
C GLU A 161 -3.97 -14.11 10.12
N GLY A 162 -3.95 -14.03 11.45
CA GLY A 162 -2.88 -14.59 12.29
C GLY A 162 -1.55 -13.83 12.23
N PHE A 163 -1.46 -12.71 11.49
CA PHE A 163 -0.25 -11.89 11.49
C PHE A 163 -0.19 -11.00 12.74
N PRO A 164 1.01 -10.79 13.32
CA PRO A 164 1.20 -9.77 14.34
C PRO A 164 0.75 -8.39 13.85
N VAL A 165 0.21 -7.55 14.74
CA VAL A 165 -0.22 -6.18 14.42
C VAL A 165 0.87 -5.42 13.65
N ILE A 166 2.11 -5.42 14.12
CA ILE A 166 3.19 -4.65 13.47
C ILE A 166 3.50 -5.14 12.04
N ALA A 167 3.38 -6.44 11.77
CA ALA A 167 3.56 -6.96 10.42
C ALA A 167 2.43 -6.50 9.49
N SER A 168 1.20 -6.43 10.02
CA SER A 168 0.04 -5.91 9.29
C SER A 168 0.16 -4.41 9.02
N VAL A 169 0.60 -3.62 10.00
CA VAL A 169 0.88 -2.18 9.84
C VAL A 169 1.96 -1.97 8.78
N THR A 170 3.07 -2.71 8.87
CA THR A 170 4.16 -2.64 7.88
C THR A 170 3.66 -2.98 6.47
N LYS A 171 2.73 -3.95 6.34
CA LYS A 171 2.12 -4.31 5.07
C LYS A 171 1.29 -3.16 4.49
N LEU A 172 0.51 -2.45 5.32
CA LEU A 172 -0.24 -1.27 4.89
C LEU A 172 0.70 -0.14 4.47
N THR A 173 1.77 0.12 5.22
CA THR A 173 2.79 1.11 4.86
C THR A 173 3.54 0.76 3.55
N SER A 174 3.73 -0.53 3.29
CA SER A 174 4.25 -1.00 1.99
C SER A 174 3.28 -0.68 0.84
N ILE A 175 1.98 -0.90 1.03
CA ILE A 175 0.96 -0.61 0.00
C ILE A 175 0.86 0.89 -0.28
N GLN A 176 0.99 1.71 0.77
CA GLN A 176 1.15 3.16 0.63
C GLN A 176 2.36 3.51 -0.26
N ASN A 177 3.50 2.87 -0.05
CA ASN A 177 4.70 3.08 -0.87
C ASN A 177 4.47 2.68 -2.33
N ASP A 178 3.85 1.53 -2.55
CA ASP A 178 3.53 1.01 -3.87
C ASP A 178 2.67 2.00 -4.68
N ALA A 179 1.65 2.61 -4.05
CA ALA A 179 0.82 3.64 -4.68
C ALA A 179 1.63 4.86 -5.10
N GLN A 180 2.53 5.35 -4.23
CA GLN A 180 3.38 6.50 -4.55
C GLN A 180 4.37 6.19 -5.68
N VAL A 181 4.92 4.98 -5.70
CA VAL A 181 5.84 4.55 -6.77
C VAL A 181 5.13 4.55 -8.13
N ILE A 182 3.91 4.03 -8.21
CA ILE A 182 3.10 4.08 -9.44
C ILE A 182 2.83 5.53 -9.85
N GLU A 183 2.38 6.36 -8.92
CA GLU A 183 2.08 7.77 -9.17
C GLU A 183 3.32 8.51 -9.71
N SER A 184 4.48 8.36 -9.07
CA SER A 184 5.73 8.98 -9.50
C SER A 184 6.15 8.54 -10.90
N GLN A 185 5.92 7.27 -11.26
CA GLN A 185 6.19 6.78 -12.61
C GLN A 185 5.25 7.41 -13.64
N ILE A 186 3.96 7.53 -13.33
CA ILE A 186 2.98 8.23 -14.19
C ILE A 186 3.37 9.71 -14.37
N LEU A 187 3.70 10.41 -13.28
CA LEU A 187 4.14 11.81 -13.30
C LEU A 187 5.41 11.99 -14.16
N THR A 188 6.39 11.11 -13.99
CA THR A 188 7.63 11.12 -14.79
C THR A 188 7.33 10.92 -16.27
N HIS A 189 6.44 10.00 -16.61
CA HIS A 189 5.99 9.82 -17.99
C HIS A 189 5.34 11.09 -18.53
N PHE A 190 4.39 11.70 -17.81
CA PHE A 190 3.74 12.94 -18.24
C PHE A 190 4.72 14.11 -18.43
N LEU A 191 5.74 14.22 -17.59
CA LEU A 191 6.80 15.23 -17.73
C LEU A 191 7.67 15.03 -18.98
N SER A 192 7.91 13.77 -19.37
CA SER A 192 8.70 13.45 -20.55
C SER A 192 8.00 13.80 -21.87
N GLN A 193 6.66 13.88 -21.85
CA GLN A 193 5.85 14.20 -23.02
C GLN A 193 5.87 15.71 -23.27
N LYS A 194 6.77 16.16 -24.15
CA LYS A 194 6.78 17.55 -24.65
C LYS A 194 5.60 17.76 -25.59
N ILE A 195 5.09 19.00 -25.64
CA ILE A 195 4.17 19.42 -26.71
C ILE A 195 4.95 19.31 -28.03
N PRO A 196 4.47 18.57 -29.05
CA PRO A 196 5.13 18.58 -30.35
C PRO A 196 5.09 20.02 -30.88
N ASN A 197 6.25 20.57 -31.21
CA ASN A 197 6.35 21.87 -31.88
C ASN A 197 5.56 21.77 -33.20
N THR A 198 4.35 22.32 -33.23
CA THR A 198 3.71 22.70 -34.49
C THR A 198 4.51 23.85 -35.06
N GLN A 199 5.43 23.52 -35.97
CA GLN A 199 5.94 24.46 -36.98
C GLN A 199 4.85 24.70 -38.03
#